data_AF-T1BXX9-F1
#
_entry.id   AF-T1BXX9-F1
#
_cell.length_a   1.000
_cell.length_b   1.000
_cell.length_c   1.000
_cell.angle_alpha   90.00
_cell.angle_beta   90.00
_cell.angle_gamma   90.00
#
_symmetry.space_group_name_H-M   'P 1'
#
loop_
_entity.id
_entity.type
_entity.pdbx_description
1 polymer ?
#
loop_
_entity_poly.entity_id
_entity_poly.type
_entity_poly.pdbx_seq_one_letter_code
_entity_poly.pdbx_strand_id
1 'polypeptide(L)'
;AILRATKHLEELEKKLQRPRCRIHTREGVVQAAERAVGSAGRWLGYEIREEAVPRFTQERRGRPGKDTRYRREDRARFHVGWTVREDVVAADSASDGMFPLITNDEKLAGGSY
;
A
#
# COMPACT_ATOMS: atom_id res chain seq x y z
N ALA A 1 -7.28 12.37 -10.78
CA ALA A 1 -7.59 10.98 -10.36
C ALA A 1 -6.34 10.21 -9.92
N ILE A 2 -5.28 10.18 -10.74
CA ILE A 2 -4.04 9.42 -10.48
C ILE A 2 -3.37 9.82 -9.16
N LEU A 3 -3.17 11.12 -8.89
CA LEU A 3 -2.56 11.62 -7.65
C LEU A 3 -3.29 11.17 -6.37
N ARG A 4 -4.63 11.05 -6.44
CA ARG A 4 -5.43 10.57 -5.31
C ARG A 4 -5.24 9.06 -5.12
N ALA A 5 -5.22 8.31 -6.22
CA ALA A 5 -5.01 6.87 -6.19
C ALA A 5 -3.61 6.50 -5.70
N THR A 6 -2.57 7.20 -6.14
CA THR A 6 -1.20 7.00 -5.64
C THR A 6 -1.11 7.28 -4.14
N LYS A 7 -1.69 8.38 -3.67
CA LYS A 7 -1.76 8.70 -2.23
C LYS A 7 -2.46 7.60 -1.43
N HIS A 8 -3.56 7.05 -1.93
CA HIS A 8 -4.26 5.95 -1.26
C HIS A 8 -3.43 4.65 -1.22
N LEU A 9 -2.67 4.35 -2.27
CA LEU A 9 -1.74 3.22 -2.29
C LEU A 9 -0.56 3.43 -1.32
N GLU A 10 -0.03 4.66 -1.20
CA GLU A 10 0.97 5.00 -0.18
C GLU A 10 0.42 4.79 1.24
N GLU A 11 -0.82 5.22 1.49
CA GLU A 11 -1.48 5.00 2.78
C GLU A 11 -1.72 3.52 3.05
N LEU A 12 -2.04 2.73 2.02
CA LEU A 12 -2.17 1.28 2.12
C LEU A 12 -0.83 0.64 2.47
N GLU A 13 0.26 0.99 1.77
CA GLU A 13 1.60 0.49 2.06
C GLU A 13 2.00 0.83 3.50
N LYS A 14 1.82 2.09 3.92
CA LYS A 14 2.06 2.51 5.31
C LYS A 14 1.25 1.71 6.33
N LYS A 15 0.03 1.28 6.00
CA LYS A 15 -0.80 0.42 6.87
C LYS A 15 -0.24 -1.00 6.92
N LEU A 16 0.18 -1.56 5.79
CA LEU A 16 0.74 -2.91 5.70
C LEU A 16 2.07 -3.04 6.45
N GLN A 17 2.89 -1.98 6.45
CA GLN A 17 4.15 -1.94 7.21
C GLN A 17 3.97 -1.79 8.73
N ARG A 18 2.74 -1.58 9.24
CA ARG A 18 2.53 -1.47 10.69
C ARG A 18 2.80 -2.81 11.38
N PRO A 19 3.48 -2.82 12.55
CA PRO A 19 3.74 -4.05 13.31
C PRO A 19 2.50 -4.87 13.69
N ARG A 20 1.34 -4.21 13.76
CA ARG A 20 0.03 -4.79 14.10
C ARG A 20 -0.99 -4.62 12.97
N CYS A 21 -0.56 -4.65 11.71
CA CYS A 21 -1.49 -4.67 10.58
C CYS A 21 -2.47 -5.86 10.73
N ARG A 22 -3.73 -5.65 10.36
CA ARG A 22 -4.82 -6.65 10.46
C ARG A 22 -5.13 -7.34 9.13
N ILE A 23 -4.45 -6.96 8.04
CA ILE A 23 -4.62 -7.57 6.73
C ILE A 23 -3.54 -8.64 6.58
N HIS A 24 -3.96 -9.90 6.64
CA HIS A 24 -3.05 -11.06 6.64
C HIS A 24 -3.24 -11.98 5.44
N THR A 25 -4.16 -11.66 4.54
CA THR A 25 -4.45 -12.46 3.35
C THR A 25 -4.18 -11.64 2.11
N ARG A 26 -3.66 -12.29 1.07
CA ARG A 26 -3.42 -11.66 -0.22
C ARG A 26 -4.70 -11.06 -0.80
N GLU A 27 -5.81 -11.78 -0.70
CA GLU A 27 -7.13 -11.30 -1.15
C GLU A 27 -7.56 -10.01 -0.43
N GLY A 28 -7.32 -9.91 0.88
CA GLY A 28 -7.63 -8.70 1.63
C GLY A 28 -6.78 -7.50 1.17
N VAL A 29 -5.53 -7.73 0.78
CA VAL A 29 -4.65 -6.70 0.21
C VAL A 29 -5.12 -6.30 -1.19
N VAL A 30 -5.49 -7.27 -2.03
CA VAL A 30 -6.05 -7.01 -3.38
C VAL A 30 -7.29 -6.14 -3.28
N GLN A 31 -8.26 -6.51 -2.45
CA GLN A 31 -9.49 -5.72 -2.26
C GLN A 31 -9.19 -4.30 -1.74
N ALA A 32 -8.21 -4.16 -0.84
CA ALA A 32 -7.81 -2.85 -0.36
C ALA A 32 -7.12 -2.01 -1.45
N ALA A 33 -6.29 -2.63 -2.29
CA ALA A 33 -5.62 -1.98 -3.40
C ALA A 33 -6.61 -1.57 -4.49
N GLU A 34 -7.56 -2.43 -4.87
CA GLU A 34 -8.62 -2.12 -5.83
C GLU A 34 -9.47 -0.92 -5.36
N ARG A 35 -9.82 -0.87 -4.07
CA ARG A 35 -10.53 0.27 -3.47
C ARG A 35 -9.69 1.55 -3.48
N ALA A 36 -8.38 1.44 -3.27
CA ALA A 36 -7.46 2.58 -3.29
C ALA A 36 -7.29 3.16 -4.71
N VAL A 37 -7.21 2.29 -5.71
CA VAL A 37 -7.05 2.65 -7.12
C VAL A 37 -8.34 3.22 -7.72
N GLY A 38 -9.49 2.60 -7.44
CA GLY A 38 -10.78 3.02 -7.96
C GLY A 38 -10.80 3.13 -9.49
N SER A 39 -11.39 4.21 -10.02
CA SER A 39 -11.46 4.45 -11.48
C SER A 39 -10.11 4.79 -12.12
N ALA A 40 -9.05 5.02 -11.34
CA ALA A 40 -7.72 5.34 -11.87
C ALA A 40 -6.94 4.11 -12.36
N GLY A 41 -7.49 2.89 -12.21
CA GLY A 41 -6.81 1.64 -12.57
C GLY A 41 -6.47 1.48 -14.06
N ARG A 42 -7.07 2.31 -14.91
CA ARG A 42 -6.69 2.41 -16.32
C ARG A 42 -5.25 2.93 -16.48
N TRP A 43 -4.89 3.96 -15.72
CA TRP A 43 -3.61 4.67 -15.82
C TRP A 43 -2.59 4.26 -14.74
N LEU A 44 -3.03 3.53 -13.70
CA LEU A 44 -2.19 3.14 -12.56
C LEU A 44 -2.20 1.62 -12.38
N GLY A 45 -1.06 0.98 -12.62
CA GLY A 45 -0.83 -0.43 -12.29
C GLY A 45 -0.27 -0.57 -10.87
N TYR A 46 -0.55 -1.69 -10.21
CA TYR A 46 0.03 -2.04 -8.91
C TYR A 46 0.51 -3.49 -8.88
N GLU A 47 1.47 -3.77 -7.99
CA GLU A 47 2.04 -5.08 -7.74
C GLU A 47 1.97 -5.37 -6.24
N ILE A 48 1.59 -6.61 -5.87
CA ILE A 48 1.59 -7.07 -4.48
C ILE A 48 2.71 -8.08 -4.30
N ARG A 49 3.60 -7.80 -3.35
CA ARG A 49 4.68 -8.70 -2.94
C ARG A 49 4.42 -9.23 -1.53
N GLU A 50 4.86 -10.46 -1.29
CA GLU A 50 4.76 -11.12 0.01
C GLU A 50 6.15 -11.35 0.59
N GLU A 51 6.33 -10.98 1.85
CA GLU A 51 7.53 -11.16 2.65
C GLU A 51 7.20 -12.10 3.82
N ALA A 52 7.97 -13.17 3.99
CA ALA A 52 7.88 -14.06 5.14
C ALA A 52 8.69 -13.49 6.31
N VAL A 53 8.00 -12.99 7.34
CA VAL A 53 8.63 -12.42 8.53
C VAL A 53 8.71 -13.48 9.63
N PRO A 54 9.92 -13.93 10.03
CA PRO A 54 10.07 -14.95 11.05
C PRO A 54 9.73 -14.40 12.43
N ARG A 55 8.95 -15.18 13.19
CA ARG A 55 8.65 -14.94 14.59
C ARG A 55 9.06 -16.15 15.42
N PHE A 56 9.73 -15.91 16.52
CA PHE A 56 10.15 -16.96 17.44
C PHE A 56 9.24 -16.99 18.66
N THR A 57 8.66 -18.15 18.94
CA THR A 57 7.83 -18.40 20.12
C THR A 57 8.46 -19.52 20.94
N GLN A 58 8.34 -19.45 22.26
CA GLN A 58 8.79 -20.53 23.11
C GLN A 58 7.95 -21.78 22.81
N GLU A 59 8.61 -22.92 22.60
CA GLU A 59 7.93 -24.15 22.19
C GLU A 59 7.02 -24.70 23.30
N ARG A 60 7.43 -24.54 24.57
CA ARG A 60 6.72 -25.04 25.75
C ARG A 60 6.30 -23.90 26.67
N ARG A 61 5.20 -24.09 27.39
CA ARG A 61 4.75 -23.16 28.43
C ARG A 61 5.72 -23.18 29.62
N GLY A 62 6.03 -22.01 30.18
CA GLY A 62 6.87 -21.86 31.38
C GLY A 62 7.87 -20.72 31.24
N ARG A 63 8.52 -20.29 32.33
CA ARG A 63 9.57 -19.26 32.25
C ARG A 63 10.78 -19.82 31.45
N PRO A 64 11.40 -19.02 30.58
CA PRO A 64 12.59 -19.45 29.86
C PRO A 64 13.74 -19.83 30.80
N GLY A 65 14.30 -21.03 30.62
CA GLY A 65 15.54 -21.54 31.21
C GLY A 65 16.58 -21.94 30.16
N LYS A 66 17.70 -22.55 30.59
CA LYS A 66 18.84 -22.89 29.72
C LYS A 66 18.50 -23.83 28.56
N ASP A 67 17.56 -24.76 28.77
CA ASP A 67 17.15 -25.74 27.75
C ASP A 67 15.90 -25.30 26.94
N THR A 68 15.59 -23.99 26.97
CA THR A 68 14.40 -23.48 26.27
C THR A 68 14.60 -23.53 24.76
N ARG A 69 13.77 -24.33 24.10
CA ARG A 69 13.67 -24.36 22.64
C ARG A 69 12.66 -23.34 22.14
N TYR A 70 13.00 -22.69 21.04
CA TYR A 70 12.15 -21.76 20.34
C TYR A 70 11.71 -22.36 19.01
N ARG A 71 10.43 -22.21 18.69
CA ARG A 71 9.86 -22.54 17.39
C ARG A 71 9.83 -21.28 16.52
N ARG A 72 10.21 -21.44 15.25
CA ARG A 72 10.02 -20.41 14.22
C ARG A 72 8.62 -20.55 13.61
N GLU A 73 7.91 -19.44 13.55
CA GLU A 73 6.62 -19.26 12.86
C GLU A 73 6.77 -18.09 11.88
N ASP A 74 6.63 -18.34 10.59
CA ASP A 74 6.69 -17.28 9.59
C ASP A 74 5.30 -16.64 9.44
N ARG A 75 5.26 -15.31 9.44
CA ARG A 75 4.04 -14.53 9.15
C ARG A 75 4.20 -13.80 7.83
N ALA A 76 3.17 -13.87 7.00
CA ALA A 76 3.12 -13.07 5.78
C ALA A 76 2.97 -11.57 6.12
N ARG A 77 3.87 -10.77 5.55
CA ARG A 77 3.74 -9.33 5.42
C ARG A 77 3.62 -9.01 3.94
N PHE A 78 2.70 -8.13 3.58
CA PHE A 78 2.50 -7.73 2.19
C PHE A 78 3.04 -6.34 1.94
N HIS A 79 3.45 -6.12 0.71
CA HIS A 79 3.85 -4.83 0.17
C HIS A 79 3.05 -4.53 -1.09
N VAL A 80 2.75 -3.26 -1.31
CA VAL A 80 2.09 -2.76 -2.52
C VAL A 80 3.01 -1.76 -3.19
N GLY A 81 3.48 -2.11 -4.39
CA GLY A 81 4.17 -1.19 -5.30
C GLY A 81 3.21 -0.71 -6.40
N TRP A 82 3.50 0.43 -7.02
CA TRP A 82 2.69 0.95 -8.14
C TRP A 82 3.54 1.62 -9.21
N THR A 83 2.98 1.70 -10.41
CA THR A 83 3.61 2.31 -11.59
C THR A 83 2.55 3.02 -12.41
N VAL A 84 2.83 4.26 -12.79
CA VAL A 84 1.98 5.03 -13.70
C VAL A 84 2.26 4.56 -15.12
N ARG A 85 1.20 4.24 -15.88
CA ARG A 85 1.29 3.86 -17.29
C ARG A 85 1.36 5.12 -18.14
N GLU A 86 2.57 5.65 -18.29
CA GLU A 86 2.83 6.92 -18.98
C GLU A 86 2.39 6.91 -20.45
N ASP A 87 2.45 5.76 -21.10
CA ASP A 87 1.97 5.51 -22.47
C ASP A 87 0.47 5.81 -22.63
N VAL A 88 -0.34 5.37 -21.66
CA VAL A 88 -1.79 5.61 -21.64
C VAL A 88 -2.10 7.06 -21.28
N VAL A 89 -1.31 7.67 -20.38
CA VAL A 89 -1.46 9.08 -20.00
C VAL A 89 -1.14 10.01 -21.16
N ALA A 90 -0.09 9.73 -21.94
CA ALA A 90 0.30 10.54 -23.09
C ALA A 90 -0.73 10.48 -24.23
N ALA A 91 -1.30 9.30 -24.49
CA ALA A 91 -2.35 9.14 -25.50
C ALA A 91 -3.65 9.91 -25.14
N ASP A 92 -4.01 9.92 -23.85
CA ASP A 92 -5.19 10.65 -23.34
C ASP A 92 -4.91 12.18 -23.31
N SER A 93 -3.70 12.58 -22.89
CA SER A 93 -3.26 13.99 -22.86
C SER A 93 -3.14 14.62 -24.25
N ALA A 94 -2.93 13.82 -25.31
CA ALA A 94 -2.94 14.31 -26.69
C ALA A 94 -4.36 14.59 -27.20
N SER A 95 -5.40 14.04 -26.54
CA SER A 95 -6.80 14.21 -26.93
C SER A 95 -7.52 15.35 -26.19
N ASP A 96 -7.01 15.75 -25.02
CA ASP A 96 -7.54 16.85 -24.22
C ASP A 96 -6.47 17.95 -24.11
N GLY A 97 -6.60 18.99 -24.93
CA GLY A 97 -5.62 20.05 -25.12
C GLY A 97 -5.48 20.99 -23.92
N MET A 98 -5.08 20.49 -22.75
CA MET A 98 -4.71 21.32 -21.61
C MET A 98 -3.54 20.68 -20.85
N PHE A 99 -2.36 21.25 -21.04
CA PHE A 99 -1.20 21.01 -20.19
C PHE A 99 -1.27 22.01 -19.02
N PRO A 100 -1.48 21.61 -17.75
CA PRO A 100 -1.25 22.52 -16.65
C PRO A 100 0.21 22.36 -16.22
N LEU A 101 0.93 23.45 -16.45
CA LEU A 101 2.20 23.79 -15.84
C LEU A 101 2.25 23.37 -14.36
N ILE A 102 3.42 22.91 -13.95
CA ILE A 102 3.85 22.83 -12.55
C ILE A 102 3.35 24.06 -11.81
N THR A 103 2.39 23.91 -10.89
CA THR A 103 2.14 24.87 -9.82
C THR A 103 1.62 24.09 -8.61
N ASN A 104 2.51 23.95 -7.64
CA ASN A 104 2.19 23.60 -6.27
C ASN A 104 1.32 24.73 -5.70
N ASP A 105 0.16 24.43 -5.14
CA ASP A 105 -0.58 25.40 -4.33
C ASP A 105 -1.09 24.73 -3.05
N GLU A 106 -0.23 24.75 -2.04
CA GLU A 106 -0.62 24.66 -0.64
C GLU A 106 -1.17 26.02 -0.20
N LYS A 107 -2.49 26.26 -0.31
CA LYS A 107 -3.36 27.10 0.57
C LYS A 107 -4.54 27.72 -0.20
N LEU A 108 -5.73 27.59 0.40
CA LEU A 108 -6.80 28.60 0.64
C LEU A 108 -8.16 27.89 0.73
N ALA A 109 -8.70 27.64 1.94
CA ALA A 109 -9.59 28.48 2.77
C ALA A 109 -11.08 28.31 2.38
N GLY A 110 -12.09 28.18 3.26
CA GLY A 110 -12.24 28.29 4.71
C GLY A 110 -13.70 27.98 5.10
N GLY A 111 -14.09 28.18 6.36
CA GLY A 111 -15.49 28.10 6.78
C GLY A 111 -15.68 28.50 8.25
N SER A 112 -15.93 29.79 8.45
CA SER A 112 -16.40 30.40 9.70
C SER A 112 -17.76 29.85 10.12
N TYR A 113 -17.95 29.65 11.43
CA TYR A 113 -19.20 29.91 12.15
C TYR A 113 -18.86 30.50 13.51
#